data_AF-A0A8J5LZQ2-F1
#
_entry.id   AF-A0A8J5LZQ2-F1
#
_cell.length_a   1.000
_cell.length_b   1.000
_cell.length_c   1.000
_cell.angle_alpha   90.00
_cell.angle_beta   90.00
_cell.angle_gamma   90.00
#
_symmetry.space_group_name_H-M   'P 1'
#
loop_
_entity.id
_entity.type
_entity.pdbx_description
1 polymer ?
#
loop_
_entity_poly.entity_id
_entity_poly.type
_entity_poly.pdbx_seq_one_letter_code
_entity_poly.pdbx_strand_id
1 'polypeptide(L)'
;MDNALGYHLNPPFDPYVDTLNYLLASYAIPYMGLVAYIGANPNTNGFVAKRLLAGLLAVEAGQDAIIRAILYQRKDELVAPYNITVAEFTVRISDLRNRLAMCGMKDEGLLVPRELGAEARMSTNILSANKDSLGYKRTPAEVLRVVYGTGSEHVPGGFLPKGGDGKIARAFLASP
;
A
#
# COMPACT_ATOMS: atom_id res chain seq x y z
N MET A 1 4.14 8.62 -9.03
CA MET A 1 5.30 8.56 -8.11
C MET A 1 5.74 9.94 -7.66
N ASP A 2 5.61 10.97 -8.49
CA ASP A 2 5.89 12.38 -8.14
C ASP A 2 5.26 12.81 -6.81
N ASN A 3 3.97 12.54 -6.62
CA ASN A 3 3.27 12.85 -5.36
C ASN A 3 3.87 12.15 -4.12
N ALA A 4 4.46 10.97 -4.29
CA ALA A 4 5.13 10.26 -3.20
C ALA A 4 6.46 10.92 -2.86
N LEU A 5 7.25 11.25 -3.89
CA LEU A 5 8.57 11.85 -3.71
C LEU A 5 8.52 13.34 -3.37
N GLY A 6 7.40 14.02 -3.64
CA GLY A 6 7.19 15.44 -3.36
C GLY A 6 7.77 16.39 -4.40
N TYR A 7 8.24 15.86 -5.54
CA TYR A 7 8.76 16.64 -6.66
C TYR A 7 8.48 15.93 -7.99
N HIS A 8 8.56 16.69 -9.08
CA HIS A 8 8.35 16.14 -10.43
C HIS A 8 9.54 15.27 -10.85
N LEU A 9 9.27 14.02 -11.24
CA LEU A 9 10.31 13.12 -11.74
C LEU A 9 10.59 13.41 -13.22
N ASN A 10 11.87 13.57 -13.55
CA ASN A 10 12.32 13.74 -14.93
C ASN A 10 13.47 12.76 -15.23
N PRO A 11 13.27 11.75 -16.11
CA PRO A 11 12.02 11.39 -16.77
C PRO A 11 10.93 10.95 -15.78
N PRO A 12 9.64 10.88 -16.19
CA PRO A 12 8.59 10.31 -15.36
C PRO A 12 8.90 8.86 -14.97
N PHE A 13 8.43 8.44 -13.79
CA PHE A 13 8.58 7.05 -13.36
C PHE A 13 7.90 6.07 -14.33
N ASP A 14 8.71 5.24 -14.97
CA ASP A 14 8.26 4.16 -15.83
C ASP A 14 8.40 2.81 -15.09
N PRO A 15 7.29 2.11 -14.78
CA PRO A 15 7.32 0.81 -14.13
C PRO A 15 7.88 -0.32 -15.02
N TYR A 16 8.04 -0.11 -16.33
CA TYR A 16 8.46 -1.15 -17.29
C TYR A 16 9.89 -0.98 -17.81
N VAL A 17 10.61 0.05 -17.39
CA VAL A 17 11.98 0.30 -17.86
C VAL A 17 12.98 -0.78 -17.40
N ASP A 18 12.79 -1.31 -16.18
CA ASP A 18 13.60 -2.39 -15.62
C ASP A 18 12.89 -3.13 -14.47
N THR A 19 13.53 -4.20 -13.98
CA THR A 19 13.02 -5.03 -12.88
C THR A 19 12.87 -4.28 -11.56
N LEU A 20 13.74 -3.31 -11.25
CA LEU A 20 13.65 -2.56 -9.99
C LEU A 20 12.42 -1.67 -9.97
N ASN A 21 12.20 -0.93 -11.07
CA ASN A 21 11.04 -0.07 -11.22
C ASN A 21 9.75 -0.89 -11.22
N TYR A 22 9.75 -2.07 -11.86
CA TYR A 22 8.61 -2.97 -11.81
C TYR A 22 8.31 -3.45 -10.39
N LEU A 23 9.33 -3.77 -9.59
CA LEU A 23 9.17 -4.16 -8.19
C LEU A 23 8.64 -3.00 -7.33
N LEU A 24 9.16 -1.78 -7.50
CA LEU A 24 8.66 -0.58 -6.82
C LEU A 24 7.21 -0.25 -7.19
N ALA A 25 6.83 -0.44 -8.45
CA ALA A 25 5.45 -0.31 -8.90
C ALA A 25 4.56 -1.40 -8.27
N SER A 26 5.05 -2.63 -8.22
CA SER A 26 4.37 -3.77 -7.59
C SER A 26 4.26 -3.62 -6.07
N TYR A 27 5.08 -2.80 -5.44
CA TYR A 27 4.95 -2.45 -4.02
C TYR A 27 3.81 -1.44 -3.76
N ALA A 28 3.44 -0.62 -4.75
CA ALA A 28 2.59 0.55 -4.54
C ALA A 28 1.10 0.22 -4.32
N ILE A 29 0.54 -0.73 -5.07
CA ILE A 29 -0.92 -0.98 -5.08
C ILE A 29 -1.33 -2.26 -4.34
N PRO A 30 -0.71 -3.44 -4.56
CA PRO A 30 -1.17 -4.71 -3.97
C PRO A 30 -1.39 -4.68 -2.46
N TYR A 31 -0.53 -3.98 -1.70
CA TYR A 31 -0.71 -3.80 -0.25
C TYR A 31 -2.10 -3.23 0.14
N MET A 32 -2.72 -2.42 -0.73
CA MET A 32 -4.07 -1.90 -0.50
C MET A 32 -5.13 -2.99 -0.47
N GLY A 33 -4.94 -4.08 -1.23
CA GLY A 33 -5.81 -5.26 -1.20
C GLY A 33 -5.76 -5.96 0.16
N LEU A 34 -4.55 -6.16 0.70
CA LEU A 34 -4.34 -6.79 2.01
C LEU A 34 -5.08 -6.05 3.13
N VAL A 35 -4.83 -4.74 3.27
CA VAL A 35 -5.46 -3.94 4.33
C VAL A 35 -6.98 -3.79 4.13
N ALA A 36 -7.46 -3.88 2.89
CA ALA A 36 -8.88 -3.91 2.57
C ALA A 36 -9.54 -5.22 3.00
N TYR A 37 -8.92 -6.38 2.75
CA TYR A 37 -9.46 -7.66 3.21
C TYR A 37 -9.56 -7.73 4.74
N ILE A 38 -8.52 -7.30 5.45
CA ILE A 38 -8.55 -7.24 6.93
C ILE A 38 -9.67 -6.30 7.41
N GLY A 39 -9.81 -5.13 6.77
CA GLY A 39 -10.87 -4.16 7.10
C GLY A 39 -12.29 -4.64 6.76
N ALA A 40 -12.45 -5.47 5.73
CA ALA A 40 -13.73 -6.04 5.32
C ALA A 40 -14.17 -7.23 6.19
N ASN A 41 -13.24 -7.89 6.87
CA ASN A 41 -13.50 -9.12 7.64
C ASN A 41 -14.67 -8.98 8.64
N PRO A 42 -14.77 -7.93 9.47
CA PRO A 42 -15.89 -7.76 10.41
C PRO A 42 -17.26 -7.64 9.74
N ASN A 43 -17.30 -7.18 8.49
CA ASN A 43 -18.53 -6.94 7.73
C ASN A 43 -18.87 -8.10 6.76
N THR A 44 -17.99 -9.10 6.67
CA THR A 44 -18.17 -10.23 5.75
C THR A 44 -18.97 -11.33 6.44
N ASN A 45 -20.17 -11.60 5.92
CA ASN A 45 -21.10 -12.56 6.51
C ASN A 45 -21.11 -13.90 5.75
N GLY A 46 -21.25 -14.99 6.51
CA GLY A 46 -21.36 -16.35 5.97
C GLY A 46 -20.01 -17.08 5.81
N PHE A 47 -20.04 -18.39 6.02
CA PHE A 47 -18.86 -19.25 5.99
C PHE A 47 -18.12 -19.19 4.64
N VAL A 48 -18.86 -19.28 3.52
CA VAL A 48 -18.27 -19.30 2.18
C VAL A 48 -17.52 -18.00 1.88
N ALA A 49 -18.11 -16.85 2.20
CA ALA A 49 -17.50 -15.55 1.96
C ALA A 49 -16.27 -15.33 2.85
N LYS A 50 -16.33 -15.70 4.15
CA LYS A 50 -15.18 -15.64 5.05
C LYS A 50 -14.04 -16.56 4.60
N ARG A 51 -14.36 -17.77 4.12
CA ARG A 51 -13.36 -18.70 3.57
C ARG A 51 -12.68 -18.12 2.32
N LEU A 52 -13.45 -17.51 1.42
CA LEU A 52 -12.91 -16.85 0.24
C LEU A 52 -11.99 -15.68 0.63
N LEU A 53 -12.46 -14.78 1.51
CA LEU A 53 -11.68 -13.63 1.98
C LEU A 53 -10.37 -14.07 2.64
N ALA A 54 -10.42 -15.09 3.51
CA ALA A 54 -9.21 -15.62 4.16
C ALA A 54 -8.23 -16.24 3.15
N GLY A 55 -8.73 -16.95 2.13
CA GLY A 55 -7.90 -17.52 1.07
C GLY A 55 -7.21 -16.45 0.22
N LEU A 56 -7.93 -15.39 -0.17
CA LEU A 56 -7.36 -14.26 -0.91
C LEU A 56 -6.33 -13.49 -0.07
N LEU A 57 -6.65 -13.21 1.19
CA LEU A 57 -5.74 -12.56 2.13
C LEU A 57 -4.42 -13.33 2.30
N ALA A 58 -4.47 -14.66 2.37
CA ALA A 58 -3.28 -15.48 2.54
C ALA A 58 -2.30 -15.36 1.36
N VAL A 59 -2.81 -15.36 0.12
CA VAL A 59 -1.99 -15.24 -1.08
C VAL A 59 -1.39 -13.83 -1.22
N GLU A 60 -2.21 -12.79 -1.00
CA GLU A 60 -1.77 -11.39 -1.05
C GLU A 60 -0.71 -11.08 0.02
N ALA A 61 -0.84 -11.63 1.22
CA ALA A 61 0.18 -11.50 2.26
C ALA A 61 1.51 -12.15 1.88
N GLY A 62 1.47 -13.32 1.24
CA GLY A 62 2.67 -13.95 0.70
C GLY A 62 3.33 -13.12 -0.40
N GLN A 63 2.52 -12.54 -1.30
CA GLN A 63 3.00 -11.67 -2.37
C GLN A 63 3.67 -10.40 -1.82
N ASP A 64 3.04 -9.70 -0.88
CA ASP A 64 3.61 -8.50 -0.24
C ASP A 64 4.94 -8.82 0.45
N ALA A 65 5.01 -9.93 1.21
CA ALA A 65 6.23 -10.35 1.88
C ALA A 65 7.38 -10.65 0.89
N ILE A 66 7.10 -11.31 -0.24
CA ILE A 66 8.10 -11.61 -1.27
C ILE A 66 8.61 -10.32 -1.91
N ILE A 67 7.70 -9.42 -2.32
CA ILE A 67 8.07 -8.12 -2.92
C ILE A 67 8.93 -7.32 -1.94
N ARG A 68 8.51 -7.21 -0.67
CA ARG A 68 9.27 -6.52 0.37
C ARG A 68 10.63 -7.17 0.62
N ALA A 69 10.73 -8.51 0.61
CA ALA A 69 12.01 -9.20 0.80
C ALA A 69 13.00 -8.92 -0.33
N ILE A 70 12.54 -8.95 -1.59
CA ILE A 70 13.39 -8.66 -2.76
C ILE A 70 13.83 -7.19 -2.75
N LEU A 71 12.92 -6.26 -2.46
CA LEU A 71 13.28 -4.85 -2.34
C LEU A 71 14.21 -4.59 -1.16
N TYR A 72 14.06 -5.31 -0.04
CA TYR A 72 14.93 -5.20 1.12
C TYR A 72 16.37 -5.62 0.81
N GLN A 73 16.56 -6.66 0.00
CA GLN A 73 17.89 -7.07 -0.47
C GLN A 73 18.59 -5.98 -1.30
N ARG A 74 17.81 -5.10 -1.93
CA ARG A 74 18.28 -3.99 -2.78
C ARG A 74 18.13 -2.63 -2.12
N LYS A 75 17.88 -2.58 -0.81
CA LYS A 75 17.46 -1.37 -0.09
C LYS A 75 18.41 -0.17 -0.24
N ASP A 76 19.71 -0.43 -0.37
CA ASP A 76 20.77 0.59 -0.48
C ASP A 76 21.09 0.96 -1.94
N GLU A 77 20.49 0.27 -2.92
CA GLU A 77 20.63 0.59 -4.34
C GLU A 77 19.94 1.91 -4.67
N LEU A 78 20.53 2.70 -5.56
CA LEU A 78 19.91 3.93 -6.07
C LEU A 78 18.95 3.59 -7.21
N VAL A 79 17.75 4.14 -7.15
CA VAL A 79 16.76 4.06 -8.22
C VAL A 79 17.15 5.07 -9.29
N ALA A 80 17.83 4.62 -10.34
CA ALA A 80 18.22 5.48 -11.43
C ALA A 80 16.98 5.98 -12.21
N PRO A 81 16.96 7.25 -12.67
CA PRO A 81 17.97 8.31 -12.50
C PRO A 81 17.72 9.25 -11.30
N TYR A 82 16.84 8.89 -10.36
CA TYR A 82 16.30 9.79 -9.34
C TYR A 82 17.21 10.03 -8.13
N ASN A 83 18.37 9.35 -8.06
CA ASN A 83 19.34 9.45 -6.96
C ASN A 83 18.73 9.29 -5.55
N ILE A 84 17.73 8.41 -5.44
CA ILE A 84 17.05 8.03 -4.19
C ILE A 84 17.26 6.53 -3.96
N THR A 85 17.45 6.12 -2.71
CA THR A 85 17.61 4.69 -2.40
C THR A 85 16.27 3.95 -2.52
N VAL A 86 16.31 2.65 -2.78
CA VAL A 86 15.11 1.79 -2.75
C VAL A 86 14.39 1.89 -1.40
N ALA A 87 15.15 1.88 -0.29
CA ALA A 87 14.59 2.04 1.06
C ALA A 87 13.77 3.32 1.18
N GLU A 88 14.36 4.47 0.81
CA GLU A 88 13.68 5.75 0.90
C GLU A 88 12.48 5.81 -0.05
N PHE A 89 12.60 5.28 -1.27
CA PHE A 89 11.49 5.23 -2.23
C PHE A 89 10.27 4.51 -1.63
N THR A 90 10.47 3.35 -0.98
CA THR A 90 9.36 2.62 -0.34
C THR A 90 8.73 3.40 0.81
N VAL A 91 9.52 4.09 1.63
CA VAL A 91 9.00 4.98 2.69
C VAL A 91 8.10 6.06 2.09
N ARG A 92 8.55 6.72 1.02
CA ARG A 92 7.78 7.76 0.32
C ARG A 92 6.45 7.25 -0.24
N ILE A 93 6.44 6.02 -0.78
CA ILE A 93 5.21 5.37 -1.24
C ILE A 93 4.25 5.11 -0.07
N SER A 94 4.75 4.56 1.04
CA SER A 94 3.93 4.28 2.22
C SER A 94 3.37 5.56 2.85
N ASP A 95 4.17 6.61 2.95
CA ASP A 95 3.76 7.93 3.43
C ASP A 95 2.66 8.53 2.55
N LEU A 96 2.77 8.39 1.22
CA LEU A 96 1.71 8.79 0.31
C LEU A 96 0.40 8.05 0.61
N ARG A 97 0.44 6.73 0.81
CA ARG A 97 -0.76 5.93 1.13
C ARG A 97 -1.38 6.36 2.47
N ASN A 98 -0.56 6.62 3.49
CA ASN A 98 -1.05 7.13 4.77
C ASN A 98 -1.68 8.52 4.63
N ARG A 99 -1.03 9.45 3.91
CA ARG A 99 -1.53 10.80 3.67
C ARG A 99 -2.88 10.79 2.93
N LEU A 100 -2.98 10.00 1.86
CA LEU A 100 -4.21 9.87 1.08
C LEU A 100 -5.33 9.20 1.88
N ALA A 101 -5.03 8.23 2.74
CA ALA A 101 -6.04 7.60 3.58
C ALA A 101 -6.64 8.54 4.64
N MET A 102 -5.90 9.60 5.02
CA MET A 102 -6.28 10.59 6.04
C MET A 102 -6.52 9.98 7.44
N CYS A 103 -5.92 8.83 7.76
CA CYS A 103 -6.13 8.16 9.05
C CYS A 103 -4.91 7.40 9.56
N GLY A 104 -4.01 8.13 10.24
CA GLY A 104 -2.87 7.58 10.95
C GLY A 104 -1.85 6.85 10.07
N MET A 105 -0.87 6.21 10.72
CA MET A 105 0.10 5.35 10.04
C MET A 105 -0.39 3.91 10.05
N LYS A 106 -0.72 3.39 8.86
CA LYS A 106 -1.24 2.02 8.63
C LYS A 106 -0.48 1.32 7.50
N ASP A 107 0.72 1.81 7.23
CA ASP A 107 1.66 1.29 6.25
C ASP A 107 3.00 1.95 6.50
N GLU A 108 4.06 1.19 6.32
CA GLU A 108 5.43 1.58 6.62
C GLU A 108 6.32 1.02 5.51
N GLY A 109 7.41 1.73 5.20
CA GLY A 109 8.41 1.31 4.21
C GLY A 109 9.14 0.03 4.62
N LEU A 110 10.23 -0.31 3.92
CA LEU A 110 11.04 -1.50 4.23
C LEU A 110 11.79 -1.41 5.57
N LEU A 111 12.02 -0.18 6.03
CA LEU A 111 12.71 0.13 7.27
C LEU A 111 11.82 0.98 8.16
N VAL A 112 11.90 0.72 9.47
CA VAL A 112 11.23 1.46 10.53
C VAL A 112 12.25 1.79 11.63
N PRO A 113 12.02 2.84 12.44
CA PRO A 113 12.73 3.03 13.69
C PRO A 113 12.74 1.74 14.51
N ARG A 114 13.85 1.45 15.19
CA ARG A 114 14.06 0.17 15.88
C ARG A 114 12.98 -0.10 16.91
N GLU A 115 12.44 0.96 17.52
CA GLU A 115 11.41 0.94 18.53
C GLU A 115 10.04 0.47 17.98
N LEU A 116 9.83 0.64 16.67
CA LEU A 116 8.62 0.22 15.97
C LEU A 116 8.75 -1.15 15.29
N GLY A 117 9.97 -1.63 15.09
CA GLY A 117 10.20 -2.94 14.49
C GLY A 117 9.98 -4.10 15.47
N ALA A 118 10.07 -5.33 14.94
CA ALA A 118 9.78 -6.54 15.69
C ALA A 118 10.58 -6.62 17.01
N GLU A 119 9.86 -6.88 18.10
CA GLU A 119 10.37 -6.92 19.48
C GLU A 119 11.14 -5.67 19.94
N ALA A 120 10.99 -4.53 19.23
CA ALA A 120 11.85 -3.35 19.38
C ALA A 120 13.35 -3.64 19.18
N ARG A 121 13.68 -4.70 18.41
CA ARG A 121 15.06 -5.20 18.23
C ARG A 121 15.55 -5.11 16.79
N MET A 122 14.65 -5.04 15.83
CA MET A 122 14.94 -4.98 14.40
C MET A 122 14.44 -3.65 13.81
N SER A 123 15.07 -3.17 12.75
CA SER A 123 14.58 -2.02 11.97
C SER A 123 13.92 -2.45 10.66
N THR A 124 13.79 -3.76 10.42
CA THR A 124 13.25 -4.32 9.19
C THR A 124 11.74 -4.44 9.25
N ASN A 125 11.08 -4.24 8.11
CA ASN A 125 9.62 -4.30 7.99
C ASN A 125 9.19 -5.06 6.73
N ILE A 126 9.69 -6.29 6.60
CA ILE A 126 9.34 -7.21 5.51
C ILE A 126 7.92 -7.76 5.71
N LEU A 127 7.55 -8.06 6.96
CA LEU A 127 6.19 -8.46 7.35
C LEU A 127 5.54 -7.27 8.07
N SER A 128 4.78 -6.46 7.33
CA SER A 128 4.15 -5.27 7.89
C SER A 128 2.98 -5.63 8.80
N ALA A 129 3.08 -5.22 10.06
CA ALA A 129 2.08 -5.44 11.08
C ALA A 129 2.09 -4.30 12.11
N ASN A 130 1.01 -4.18 12.87
CA ASN A 130 0.94 -3.26 14.01
C ASN A 130 1.72 -3.81 15.22
N LYS A 131 1.75 -3.04 16.32
CA LYS A 131 2.42 -3.40 17.58
C LYS A 131 2.02 -4.76 18.19
N ASP A 132 0.85 -5.29 17.82
CA ASP A 132 0.32 -6.57 18.31
C ASP A 132 0.57 -7.70 17.28
N SER A 133 1.44 -7.47 16.29
CA SER A 133 1.75 -8.36 15.16
C SER A 133 0.53 -8.73 14.30
N LEU A 134 -0.47 -7.84 14.26
CA LEU A 134 -1.64 -7.97 13.39
C LEU A 134 -1.49 -7.08 12.16
N GLY A 135 -1.88 -7.59 10.99
CA GLY A 135 -1.90 -6.79 9.77
C GLY A 135 -2.79 -5.55 9.92
N TYR A 136 -2.37 -4.44 9.33
CA TYR A 136 -3.14 -3.20 9.37
C TYR A 136 -4.48 -3.36 8.65
N LYS A 137 -5.50 -2.65 9.14
CA LYS A 137 -6.83 -2.60 8.51
C LYS A 137 -7.13 -1.21 8.01
N ARG A 138 -7.68 -1.12 6.80
CA ARG A 138 -8.26 0.13 6.28
C ARG A 138 -9.76 0.01 6.02
N THR A 139 -10.49 1.08 6.27
CA THR A 139 -11.92 1.15 5.94
C THR A 139 -12.11 1.28 4.42
N PRO A 140 -13.31 0.98 3.87
CA PRO A 140 -13.55 1.19 2.44
C PRO A 140 -13.28 2.62 1.97
N ALA A 141 -13.63 3.64 2.77
CA ALA A 141 -13.33 5.04 2.44
C ALA A 141 -11.82 5.28 2.36
N GLU A 142 -11.05 4.84 3.37
CA GLU A 142 -9.58 4.96 3.37
C GLU A 142 -8.96 4.29 2.14
N VAL A 143 -9.45 3.11 1.74
CA VAL A 143 -8.98 2.41 0.54
C VAL A 143 -9.31 3.18 -0.73
N LEU A 144 -10.55 3.67 -0.88
CA LEU A 144 -10.98 4.41 -2.07
C LEU A 144 -10.19 5.72 -2.23
N ARG A 145 -9.97 6.49 -1.16
CA ARG A 145 -9.15 7.71 -1.19
C ARG A 145 -7.75 7.47 -1.76
N VAL A 146 -7.13 6.36 -1.36
CA VAL A 146 -5.79 5.97 -1.81
C VAL A 146 -5.82 5.49 -3.27
N VAL A 147 -6.74 4.59 -3.62
CA VAL A 147 -6.84 4.02 -4.98
C VAL A 147 -7.23 5.08 -6.02
N TYR A 148 -8.05 6.06 -5.64
CA TYR A 148 -8.35 7.22 -6.47
C TYR A 148 -7.19 8.22 -6.53
N GLY A 149 -6.25 8.17 -5.59
CA GLY A 149 -5.10 9.08 -5.55
C GLY A 149 -5.46 10.53 -5.24
N THR A 150 -6.70 10.80 -4.82
CA THR A 150 -7.24 12.15 -4.59
C THR A 150 -7.32 12.52 -3.12
N GLY A 151 -7.23 11.54 -2.23
CA GLY A 151 -7.48 11.75 -0.80
C GLY A 151 -8.97 11.86 -0.47
N SER A 152 -9.86 11.66 -1.45
CA SER A 152 -11.32 11.69 -1.26
C SER A 152 -11.97 10.46 -1.90
N GLU A 153 -12.79 9.75 -1.13
CA GLU A 153 -13.61 8.62 -1.58
C GLU A 153 -14.77 9.05 -2.50
N HIS A 154 -15.01 10.36 -2.60
CA HIS A 154 -16.02 10.98 -3.45
C HIS A 154 -15.48 11.47 -4.80
N VAL A 155 -14.14 11.53 -4.97
CA VAL A 155 -13.50 12.06 -6.19
C VAL A 155 -12.65 10.97 -6.84
N PRO A 156 -13.14 10.32 -7.91
CA PRO A 156 -12.37 9.34 -8.68
C PRO A 156 -11.10 9.90 -9.30
N GLY A 157 -10.15 9.02 -9.59
CA GLY A 157 -8.86 9.37 -10.17
C GLY A 157 -7.91 8.18 -10.16
N GLY A 158 -6.62 8.44 -10.35
CA GLY A 158 -5.56 7.46 -10.09
C GLY A 158 -5.80 6.11 -10.78
N PHE A 159 -5.80 5.04 -9.99
CA PHE A 159 -5.95 3.67 -10.50
C PHE A 159 -7.39 3.34 -10.96
N LEU A 160 -8.39 4.02 -10.39
CA LEU A 160 -9.80 3.88 -10.77
C LEU A 160 -10.34 5.24 -11.22
N PRO A 161 -9.95 5.73 -12.41
CA PRO A 161 -10.28 7.08 -12.86
C PRO A 161 -11.78 7.32 -13.08
N LYS A 162 -12.55 6.25 -13.26
CA LYS A 162 -14.02 6.29 -13.39
C LYS A 162 -14.76 5.90 -12.10
N GLY A 163 -14.02 5.67 -11.02
CA GLY A 163 -14.56 5.18 -9.76
C GLY A 163 -14.65 3.66 -9.69
N GLY A 164 -14.80 3.14 -8.47
CA GLY A 164 -15.07 1.73 -8.22
C GLY A 164 -16.53 1.38 -8.51
N ASP A 165 -16.75 0.19 -9.09
CA ASP A 165 -18.09 -0.21 -9.54
C ASP A 165 -18.93 -0.98 -8.51
N GLY A 166 -18.35 -1.23 -7.33
CA GLY A 166 -19.05 -1.90 -6.23
C GLY A 166 -20.08 -1.00 -5.55
N LYS A 167 -21.08 -1.63 -4.89
CA LYS A 167 -22.15 -0.92 -4.15
C LYS A 167 -21.62 0.15 -3.18
N ILE A 168 -20.54 -0.15 -2.45
CA ILE A 168 -19.94 0.79 -1.48
C ILE A 168 -19.34 2.00 -2.20
N ALA A 169 -18.55 1.78 -3.25
CA ALA A 169 -17.92 2.86 -4.01
C ALA A 169 -18.96 3.76 -4.69
N ARG A 170 -19.96 3.17 -5.36
CA ARG A 170 -21.07 3.92 -5.97
C ARG A 170 -21.85 4.76 -4.94
N ALA A 171 -22.00 4.26 -3.71
CA ALA A 171 -22.69 5.01 -2.65
C ALA A 171 -21.96 6.31 -2.27
N PHE A 172 -20.62 6.30 -2.22
CA PHE A 172 -19.83 7.52 -2.00
C PHE A 172 -19.95 8.48 -3.19
N LEU A 173 -19.91 7.97 -4.42
CA LEU A 173 -19.99 8.81 -5.63
C LEU A 173 -21.37 9.44 -5.87
N ALA A 174 -22.43 8.82 -5.35
CA ALA A 174 -23.79 9.34 -5.45
C ALA A 174 -24.07 10.51 -4.48
N SER A 175 -23.21 10.75 -3.50
CA SER A 175 -23.40 11.77 -2.47
C SER A 175 -22.27 12.81 -2.52
N PRO A 176 -22.57 14.08 -2.86
CA PRO A 176 -21.66 15.22 -2.68
C PRO A 176 -21.40 15.56 -1.21
#